data_AF-Q3A0R5-F1
#
_entry.id   AF-Q3A0R5-F1
#
_cell.length_a   1.000
_cell.length_b   1.000
_cell.length_c   1.000
_cell.angle_alpha   90.00
_cell.angle_beta   90.00
_cell.angle_gamma   90.00
#
_symmetry.space_group_name_H-M   'P 1'
#
loop_
_entity.id
_entity.type
_entity.pdbx_description
1 polymer ?
#
loop_
_entity_poly.entity_id
_entity_poly.type
_entity_poly.pdbx_seq_one_letter_code
_entity_poly.pdbx_strand_id
1 'polypeptide(L)'
;MSNAATAATPLPTCDGQACKTTATSSQIILAGMIKLLDGQRRFAEELGLPYAHVFHEECQEFRNKNPELVLREWLRDKIEGPEKFRQLINDLVEHNLALCAALDGVALESIARLSPSNIKTGCINIFGWRPFAWFKFRRLHKAYTTNDYLRHHELVVRGFAKAYCTHRKSLRNATQPCCPLPKAQTNKEKT
;
A
#
# COMPACT_ATOMS: atom_id res chain seq x y z
N MET A 1 -40.25 65.81 22.26
CA MET A 1 -39.25 65.29 23.24
C MET A 1 -38.03 64.85 22.46
N SER A 2 -36.87 65.24 23.00
CA SER A 2 -35.47 65.09 22.56
C SER A 2 -35.06 63.94 21.62
N ASN A 3 -34.16 64.33 20.70
CA ASN A 3 -32.85 63.73 20.35
C ASN A 3 -32.82 62.30 19.77
N ALA A 4 -31.92 61.94 18.85
CA ALA A 4 -30.91 62.64 18.07
C ALA A 4 -30.41 61.65 16.99
N ALA A 5 -29.76 62.22 15.98
CA ALA A 5 -28.93 61.60 14.95
C ALA A 5 -28.09 60.40 15.41
N THR A 6 -27.72 59.50 14.49
CA THR A 6 -26.32 59.41 13.96
C THR A 6 -26.12 58.19 13.04
N ALA A 7 -25.63 58.51 11.84
CA ALA A 7 -24.70 57.81 10.93
C ALA A 7 -24.62 56.27 10.81
N ALA A 8 -24.84 55.86 9.56
CA ALA A 8 -24.15 54.87 8.73
C ALA A 8 -22.97 54.05 9.29
N THR A 9 -23.01 52.72 9.03
CA THR A 9 -21.84 51.90 8.66
C THR A 9 -22.27 50.79 7.67
N PRO A 10 -21.47 50.48 6.63
CA PRO A 10 -21.79 49.47 5.63
C PRO A 10 -21.67 48.03 6.16
N LEU A 11 -22.43 47.13 5.52
CA LEU A 11 -22.33 45.68 5.67
C LEU A 11 -20.89 45.19 5.44
N PRO A 12 -20.41 44.19 6.22
CA PRO A 12 -19.12 43.59 5.98
C PRO A 12 -19.14 42.84 4.64
N THR A 13 -18.23 43.28 3.76
CA THR A 13 -17.75 42.54 2.60
C THR A 13 -17.40 41.11 3.01
N CYS A 14 -18.01 40.14 2.35
CA CYS A 14 -17.55 38.76 2.37
C CYS A 14 -16.19 38.70 1.66
N ASP A 15 -15.12 38.98 2.39
CA ASP A 15 -13.79 38.56 1.97
C ASP A 15 -13.76 37.03 2.07
N GLY A 16 -13.95 36.42 0.91
CA GLY A 16 -13.68 35.02 0.62
C GLY A 16 -12.19 34.74 0.79
N GLN A 17 -11.71 34.80 2.03
CA GLN A 17 -10.41 34.27 2.38
C GLN A 17 -10.60 32.77 2.54
N ALA A 18 -10.32 32.05 1.46
CA ALA A 18 -10.14 30.61 1.48
C ALA A 18 -9.22 30.26 2.64
N CYS A 19 -9.79 29.77 3.74
CA CYS A 19 -9.07 29.23 4.87
C CYS A 19 -8.38 27.98 4.35
N LYS A 20 -7.18 28.15 3.79
CA LYS A 20 -6.22 27.07 3.61
C LYS A 20 -5.81 26.68 5.01
N THR A 21 -6.59 25.82 5.65
CA THR A 21 -6.25 25.23 6.93
C THR A 21 -4.98 24.44 6.70
N THR A 22 -3.84 25.01 7.06
CA THR A 22 -2.55 24.32 7.04
C THR A 22 -2.63 23.19 8.05
N ALA A 23 -2.85 21.98 7.56
CA ALA A 23 -2.91 20.79 8.40
C ALA A 23 -1.62 20.68 9.21
N THR A 24 -1.74 20.44 10.51
CA THR A 24 -0.56 20.22 11.36
C THR A 24 0.15 18.94 10.93
N SER A 25 1.46 18.84 11.17
CA SER A 25 2.23 17.63 10.84
C SER A 25 1.61 16.36 11.45
N SER A 26 1.03 16.47 12.64
CA SER A 26 0.28 15.38 13.29
C SER A 26 -0.96 14.95 12.50
N GLN A 27 -1.72 15.88 11.92
CA GLN A 27 -2.88 15.56 11.10
C GLN A 27 -2.49 14.85 9.80
N ILE A 28 -1.37 15.23 9.19
CA ILE A 28 -0.84 14.57 7.99
C ILE A 28 -0.42 13.14 8.31
N ILE A 29 0.28 12.92 9.43
CA ILE A 29 0.69 11.59 9.89
C ILE A 29 -0.53 10.72 10.17
N LEU A 30 -1.51 11.23 10.92
CA LEU A 30 -2.77 10.54 11.18
C LEU A 30 -3.48 10.12 9.90
N ALA A 31 -3.63 11.05 8.94
CA ALA A 31 -4.25 10.76 7.67
C ALA A 31 -3.51 9.67 6.89
N GLY A 32 -2.17 9.64 6.97
CA GLY A 32 -1.34 8.57 6.43
C GLY A 32 -1.61 7.22 7.10
N MET A 33 -1.66 7.19 8.43
CA MET A 33 -1.92 5.96 9.20
C MET A 33 -3.32 5.40 8.94
N ILE A 34 -4.34 6.26 8.90
CA ILE A 34 -5.72 5.85 8.57
C ILE A 34 -5.75 5.16 7.21
N LYS A 35 -5.08 5.72 6.19
CA LYS A 35 -5.01 5.09 4.86
C LYS A 35 -4.30 3.74 4.86
N LEU A 36 -3.30 3.54 5.72
CA LEU A 36 -2.63 2.25 5.88
C LEU A 36 -3.56 1.22 6.52
N LEU A 37 -4.28 1.60 7.58
CA LEU A 37 -5.24 0.74 8.26
C LEU A 37 -6.41 0.37 7.34
N ASP A 38 -6.94 1.33 6.58
CA ASP A 38 -7.97 1.07 5.57
C ASP A 38 -7.45 0.11 4.49
N GLY A 39 -6.18 0.25 4.08
CA GLY A 39 -5.53 -0.65 3.13
C GLY A 39 -5.46 -2.09 3.65
N GLN A 40 -5.03 -2.27 4.90
CA GLN A 40 -4.99 -3.59 5.55
C GLN A 40 -6.38 -4.20 5.73
N ARG A 41 -7.39 -3.39 6.09
CA ARG A 41 -8.76 -3.88 6.24
C ARG A 41 -9.32 -4.38 4.91
N ARG A 42 -9.13 -3.61 3.83
CA ARG A 42 -9.53 -4.02 2.48
C ARG A 42 -8.79 -5.27 2.04
N PHE A 43 -7.50 -5.38 2.35
CA PHE A 43 -6.73 -6.60 2.09
C PHE A 43 -7.34 -7.83 2.77
N ALA A 44 -7.76 -7.70 4.04
CA ALA A 44 -8.45 -8.78 4.75
C ALA A 44 -9.78 -9.16 4.08
N GLU A 45 -10.59 -8.16 3.74
CA GLU A 45 -11.90 -8.34 3.09
C GLU A 45 -11.77 -9.00 1.71
N GLU A 46 -10.85 -8.51 0.87
CA GLU A 46 -10.65 -8.99 -0.51
C GLU A 46 -10.13 -10.43 -0.57
N LEU A 47 -9.34 -10.85 0.42
CA LEU A 47 -8.80 -12.21 0.50
C LEU A 47 -9.63 -13.14 1.40
N GLY A 48 -10.74 -12.66 1.96
CA GLY A 48 -11.58 -13.44 2.87
C GLY A 48 -10.86 -13.87 4.15
N LEU A 49 -9.88 -13.10 4.61
CA LEU A 49 -9.10 -13.39 5.81
C LEU A 49 -9.85 -12.92 7.06
N PRO A 50 -9.87 -13.72 8.14
CA PRO A 50 -10.36 -13.27 9.44
C PRO A 50 -9.58 -12.03 9.92
N TYR A 51 -10.30 -11.03 10.44
CA TYR A 51 -9.71 -9.77 10.93
C TYR A 51 -8.59 -10.00 11.95
N ALA A 52 -8.77 -10.99 12.84
CA ALA A 52 -7.79 -11.37 13.87
C ALA A 52 -6.48 -11.98 13.33
N HIS A 53 -6.42 -12.34 12.05
CA HIS A 53 -5.18 -12.80 11.41
C HIS A 53 -4.45 -11.66 10.68
N VAL A 54 -5.09 -10.50 10.53
CA VAL A 54 -4.53 -9.33 9.83
C VAL A 54 -4.12 -8.25 10.81
N PHE A 55 -4.86 -8.10 11.91
CA PHE A 55 -4.58 -7.17 12.99
C PHE A 55 -4.36 -7.93 14.30
N HIS A 56 -3.34 -7.51 15.05
CA HIS A 56 -3.11 -7.92 16.42
C HIS A 56 -4.27 -7.59 17.37
N GLU A 57 -4.34 -8.27 18.53
CA GLU A 57 -5.42 -8.08 19.50
C GLU A 57 -5.51 -6.63 20.01
N GLU A 58 -4.35 -6.01 20.16
CA GLU A 58 -4.17 -4.62 20.58
C GLU A 58 -4.77 -3.61 19.57
N CYS A 59 -4.98 -4.04 18.33
CA CYS A 59 -5.57 -3.24 17.25
C CYS A 59 -7.05 -3.57 16.99
N GLN A 60 -7.70 -4.38 17.84
CA GLN A 60 -9.12 -4.71 17.69
C GLN A 60 -10.06 -3.51 17.83
N GLU A 61 -9.62 -2.42 18.48
CA GLU A 61 -10.40 -1.18 18.61
C GLU A 61 -10.81 -0.61 17.24
N PHE A 62 -10.00 -0.82 16.20
CA PHE A 62 -10.27 -0.37 14.83
C PHE A 62 -11.36 -1.17 14.11
N ARG A 63 -11.79 -2.32 14.65
CA ARG A 63 -12.80 -3.17 14.01
C ARG A 63 -14.17 -2.50 13.97
N ASN A 64 -14.56 -1.86 15.07
CA ASN A 64 -15.92 -1.33 15.27
C ASN A 64 -15.95 0.19 15.46
N LYS A 65 -14.80 0.85 15.49
CA LYS A 65 -14.69 2.31 15.69
C LYS A 65 -14.10 2.98 14.46
N ASN A 66 -14.36 4.27 14.32
CA ASN A 66 -13.70 5.09 13.30
C ASN A 66 -12.20 5.24 13.64
N PRO A 67 -11.27 4.83 12.76
CA PRO A 67 -9.82 4.91 13.03
C PRO A 67 -9.33 6.32 13.34
N GLU A 68 -9.93 7.35 12.73
CA GLU A 68 -9.57 8.73 13.01
C GLU A 68 -9.84 9.12 14.45
N LEU A 69 -10.99 8.71 15.00
CA LEU A 69 -11.36 9.00 16.38
C LEU A 69 -10.43 8.29 17.36
N VAL A 70 -10.18 7.00 17.14
CA VAL A 70 -9.28 6.18 17.98
C VAL A 70 -7.89 6.79 18.03
N LEU A 71 -7.30 7.11 16.88
CA LEU A 71 -5.95 7.67 16.84
C LEU A 71 -5.87 9.08 17.45
N ARG A 72 -6.92 9.90 17.32
CA ARG A 72 -7.00 11.21 17.97
C ARG A 72 -7.11 11.09 19.49
N GLU A 73 -7.86 10.11 19.99
CA GLU A 73 -7.94 9.79 21.41
C GLU A 73 -6.58 9.38 21.95
N TRP A 74 -5.89 8.46 21.27
CA TRP A 74 -4.55 8.02 21.65
C TRP A 74 -3.52 9.16 21.63
N LEU A 75 -3.64 10.14 20.73
CA LEU A 75 -2.75 11.31 20.74
C LEU A 75 -2.98 12.25 21.93
N ARG A 76 -4.20 12.26 22.48
CA ARG A 76 -4.55 13.09 23.64
C ARG A 76 -4.21 12.41 24.95
N ASP A 77 -4.21 11.08 24.96
CA ASP A 77 -3.79 10.25 26.09
C ASP A 77 -2.25 10.26 26.22
N LYS A 78 -1.75 10.89 27.28
CA LYS A 78 -0.32 10.97 27.56
C LYS A 78 0.24 9.77 28.31
N ILE A 79 -0.62 8.89 28.82
CA ILE A 79 -0.24 7.76 29.66
C ILE A 79 -0.13 6.51 28.78
N GLU A 80 -1.23 6.08 28.15
CA GLU A 80 -1.24 4.86 27.33
C GLU A 80 -1.03 5.12 25.84
N GLY A 81 -1.36 6.32 25.37
CA GLY A 81 -1.31 6.70 23.96
C GLY A 81 0.00 6.36 23.24
N PRO A 82 1.18 6.72 23.80
CA PRO A 82 2.47 6.40 23.17
C PRO A 82 2.71 4.89 23.00
N GLU A 83 2.26 4.06 23.94
CA GLU A 83 2.39 2.61 23.84
C GLU A 83 1.49 2.05 22.74
N LYS A 84 0.22 2.47 22.70
CA LYS A 84 -0.73 2.05 21.68
C LYS A 84 -0.25 2.41 20.26
N PHE A 85 0.35 3.59 20.10
CA PHE A 85 0.98 3.97 18.82
C PHE A 85 2.18 3.09 18.46
N ARG A 86 3.02 2.72 19.43
CA ARG A 86 4.16 1.83 19.18
C ARG A 86 3.68 0.45 18.75
N GLN A 87 2.70 -0.10 19.44
CA GLN A 87 2.07 -1.38 19.10
C GLN A 87 1.47 -1.35 17.69
N LEU A 88 0.72 -0.29 17.35
CA LEU A 88 0.18 -0.10 16.00
C LEU A 88 1.27 -0.08 14.93
N ILE A 89 2.36 0.66 15.15
CA ILE A 89 3.47 0.71 14.19
C ILE A 89 4.12 -0.67 14.04
N ASN A 90 4.31 -1.40 15.14
CA ASN A 90 4.85 -2.75 15.09
C ASN A 90 3.93 -3.69 14.31
N ASP A 91 2.62 -3.65 14.55
CA ASP A 91 1.61 -4.42 13.80
C ASP A 91 1.67 -4.10 12.29
N LEU A 92 1.75 -2.82 11.92
CA LEU A 92 1.94 -2.41 10.52
C LEU A 92 3.23 -2.98 9.91
N VAL A 93 4.33 -3.02 10.66
CA VAL A 93 5.61 -3.58 10.19
C VAL A 93 5.51 -5.09 10.04
N GLU A 94 4.99 -5.79 11.04
CA GLU A 94 4.82 -7.24 11.03
C GLU A 94 3.90 -7.69 9.90
N HIS A 95 2.81 -6.96 9.65
CA HIS A 95 1.96 -7.19 8.49
C HIS A 95 2.74 -7.09 7.17
N ASN A 96 3.56 -6.05 6.99
CA ASN A 96 4.37 -5.91 5.78
C ASN A 96 5.41 -7.04 5.63
N LEU A 97 6.00 -7.51 6.73
CA LEU A 97 6.89 -8.67 6.72
C LEU A 97 6.15 -9.96 6.36
N ALA A 98 4.94 -10.15 6.90
CA ALA A 98 4.08 -11.29 6.59
C ALA A 98 3.69 -11.29 5.10
N LEU A 99 3.34 -10.13 4.52
CA LEU A 99 3.10 -10.00 3.09
C LEU A 99 4.32 -10.41 2.25
N CYS A 100 5.52 -9.97 2.65
CA CYS A 100 6.75 -10.34 1.95
C CYS A 100 7.02 -11.85 2.04
N ALA A 101 6.78 -12.46 3.20
CA ALA A 101 6.92 -13.90 3.40
C ALA A 101 5.88 -14.70 2.59
N ALA A 102 4.64 -14.20 2.52
CA ALA A 102 3.54 -14.83 1.79
C ALA A 102 3.82 -14.95 0.28
N LEU A 103 4.69 -14.11 -0.29
CA LEU A 103 5.12 -14.25 -1.69
C LEU A 103 5.82 -15.58 -1.97
N ASP A 104 6.53 -16.15 -0.99
CA ASP A 104 7.10 -17.50 -1.12
C ASP A 104 6.00 -18.57 -1.14
N GLY A 105 4.93 -18.37 -0.37
CA GLY A 105 3.72 -19.20 -0.45
C GLY A 105 3.08 -19.21 -1.83
N VAL A 106 2.97 -18.04 -2.48
CA VAL A 106 2.49 -17.93 -3.87
C VAL A 106 3.41 -18.68 -4.83
N ALA A 107 4.73 -18.59 -4.65
CA ALA A 107 5.69 -19.34 -5.46
C ALA A 107 5.56 -20.84 -5.26
N LEU A 108 5.41 -21.32 -4.01
CA LEU A 108 5.19 -22.73 -3.69
C LEU A 108 3.92 -23.27 -4.32
N GLU A 109 2.79 -22.57 -4.19
CA GLU A 109 1.53 -22.95 -4.82
C GLU A 109 1.66 -23.00 -6.35
N SER A 110 2.36 -22.03 -6.95
CA SER A 110 2.63 -22.01 -8.40
C SER A 110 3.49 -23.21 -8.84
N ILE A 111 4.53 -23.55 -8.07
CA ILE A 111 5.38 -24.72 -8.31
C ILE A 111 4.57 -26.02 -8.17
N ALA A 112 3.71 -26.13 -7.15
CA ALA A 112 2.87 -27.28 -6.92
C ALA A 112 1.87 -27.50 -8.07
N ARG A 113 1.23 -26.43 -8.55
CA ARG A 113 0.35 -26.48 -9.73
C ARG A 113 1.08 -26.92 -10.99
N LEU A 114 2.31 -26.44 -11.19
CA LEU A 114 3.20 -26.84 -12.27
C LEU A 114 3.95 -28.15 -11.99
N SER A 115 3.44 -29.02 -11.11
CA SER A 115 4.11 -30.29 -10.84
C SER A 115 4.20 -31.18 -12.09
N PRO A 116 5.27 -31.99 -12.22
CA PRO A 116 5.40 -32.94 -13.31
C PRO A 116 4.21 -33.92 -13.42
N SER A 117 3.57 -34.22 -12.29
CA SER A 117 2.37 -35.07 -12.24
C SER A 117 1.17 -34.40 -12.90
N ASN A 118 0.91 -33.12 -12.58
CA ASN A 118 -0.21 -32.35 -13.16
C ASN A 118 -0.02 -32.06 -14.65
N ILE A 119 1.22 -31.83 -15.09
CA ILE A 119 1.52 -31.58 -16.51
C ILE A 119 1.32 -32.87 -17.33
N LYS A 120 1.75 -34.02 -16.80
CA LYS A 120 1.58 -35.32 -17.47
C LYS A 120 0.12 -35.71 -17.69
N THR A 121 -0.77 -35.40 -16.75
CA THR A 121 -2.21 -35.70 -16.86
C THR A 121 -2.94 -34.72 -17.77
N GLY A 122 -2.49 -33.47 -17.87
CA GLY A 122 -3.10 -32.44 -18.73
C GLY A 122 -2.69 -32.48 -20.20
N CYS A 123 -1.52 -33.05 -20.54
CA CYS A 123 -0.98 -33.05 -21.90
C CYS A 123 -0.72 -34.48 -22.39
N ILE A 124 -1.68 -35.04 -23.16
CA ILE A 124 -1.59 -36.37 -23.78
C ILE A 124 -0.44 -36.46 -24.82
N ASN A 125 0.14 -35.31 -25.25
CA ASN A 125 1.13 -35.22 -26.34
C ASN A 125 2.54 -34.73 -25.93
N ILE A 126 2.97 -34.85 -24.66
CA ILE A 126 4.33 -34.44 -24.23
C ILE A 126 5.43 -35.35 -24.83
N PHE A 127 5.07 -36.41 -25.57
CA PHE A 127 6.03 -37.16 -26.39
C PHE A 127 6.76 -36.30 -27.45
N GLY A 128 6.29 -35.08 -27.75
CA GLY A 128 7.00 -34.10 -28.57
C GLY A 128 8.04 -33.24 -27.82
N TRP A 129 8.06 -33.23 -26.49
CA TRP A 129 9.10 -32.54 -25.72
C TRP A 129 10.36 -33.40 -25.69
N ARG A 130 11.50 -32.81 -26.11
CA ARG A 130 12.81 -33.48 -26.07
C ARG A 130 13.03 -34.09 -24.67
N PRO A 131 13.37 -35.39 -24.53
CA PRO A 131 13.47 -36.07 -23.24
C PRO A 131 14.42 -35.38 -22.25
N PHE A 132 15.47 -34.75 -22.77
CA PHE A 132 16.39 -33.91 -21.99
C PHE A 132 15.74 -32.67 -21.37
N ALA A 133 14.82 -32.01 -22.07
CA ALA A 133 14.09 -30.85 -21.54
C ALA A 133 13.16 -31.27 -20.40
N TRP A 134 12.48 -32.41 -20.56
CA TRP A 134 11.64 -32.98 -19.50
C TRP A 134 12.45 -33.36 -18.26
N PHE A 135 13.62 -33.99 -18.44
CA PHE A 135 14.51 -34.33 -17.33
C PHE A 135 15.02 -33.07 -16.61
N LYS A 136 15.47 -32.05 -17.36
CA LYS A 136 15.89 -30.76 -16.81
C LYS A 136 14.77 -30.09 -16.03
N PHE A 137 13.55 -30.08 -16.57
CA PHE A 137 12.38 -29.53 -15.91
C PHE A 137 12.09 -30.24 -14.58
N ARG A 138 12.05 -31.58 -14.55
CA ARG A 138 11.84 -32.34 -13.30
C ARG A 138 12.92 -32.04 -12.26
N ARG A 139 14.18 -31.95 -12.68
CA ARG A 139 15.29 -31.59 -11.79
C ARG A 139 15.14 -30.18 -11.24
N LEU A 140 14.76 -29.22 -12.09
CA LEU A 140 14.55 -27.82 -11.70
C LEU A 140 13.35 -27.68 -10.74
N HIS A 141 12.23 -28.33 -11.06
CA HIS A 141 11.04 -28.39 -10.20
C HIS A 141 11.39 -28.95 -8.81
N LYS A 142 12.13 -30.06 -8.76
CA LYS A 142 12.63 -30.62 -7.51
C LYS A 142 13.51 -29.62 -6.76
N ALA A 143 14.44 -28.95 -7.45
CA ALA A 143 15.34 -27.97 -6.84
C ALA A 143 14.58 -26.81 -6.19
N TYR A 144 13.59 -26.23 -6.87
CA TYR A 144 12.77 -25.15 -6.29
C TYR A 144 11.84 -25.62 -5.16
N THR A 145 11.42 -26.89 -5.18
CA THR A 145 10.60 -27.44 -4.09
C THR A 145 11.43 -27.71 -2.83
N THR A 146 12.69 -28.14 -2.97
CA THR A 146 13.53 -28.56 -1.83
C THR A 146 14.47 -27.48 -1.31
N ASN A 147 14.77 -26.45 -2.10
CA ASN A 147 15.74 -25.42 -1.74
C ASN A 147 15.05 -24.06 -1.61
N ASP A 148 14.75 -23.69 -0.37
CA ASP A 148 14.07 -22.44 -0.03
C ASP A 148 14.86 -21.22 -0.47
N TYR A 149 16.19 -21.22 -0.28
CA TYR A 149 17.04 -20.12 -0.72
C TYR A 149 16.96 -19.91 -2.24
N LEU A 150 17.07 -21.01 -3.02
CA LEU A 150 17.02 -20.95 -4.47
C LEU A 150 15.65 -20.44 -4.95
N ARG A 151 14.56 -20.97 -4.38
CA ARG A 151 13.19 -20.54 -4.69
C ARG A 151 12.98 -19.06 -4.37
N HIS A 152 13.33 -18.66 -3.16
CA HIS A 152 13.14 -17.29 -2.71
C HIS A 152 13.97 -16.31 -3.54
N HIS A 153 15.26 -16.58 -3.74
CA HIS A 153 16.15 -15.66 -4.43
C HIS A 153 15.89 -15.60 -5.95
N GLU A 154 15.67 -16.74 -6.62
CA GLU A 154 15.54 -16.76 -8.07
C GLU A 154 14.12 -16.48 -8.58
N LEU A 155 13.09 -16.90 -7.84
CA LEU A 155 11.70 -16.74 -8.27
C LEU A 155 11.05 -15.55 -7.57
N VAL A 156 11.03 -15.57 -6.23
CA VAL A 156 10.30 -14.57 -5.44
C VAL A 156 10.93 -13.20 -5.57
N VAL A 157 12.19 -13.04 -5.17
CA VAL A 157 12.87 -11.73 -5.13
C VAL A 157 12.94 -11.09 -6.52
N ARG A 158 13.35 -11.86 -7.55
CA ARG A 158 13.45 -11.34 -8.92
C ARG A 158 12.11 -10.92 -9.50
N GLY A 159 11.08 -11.76 -9.34
CA GLY A 159 9.73 -11.46 -9.81
C GLY A 159 9.14 -10.25 -9.10
N PHE A 160 9.20 -10.27 -7.77
CA PHE A 160 8.70 -9.21 -6.91
C PHE A 160 9.38 -7.87 -7.17
N ALA A 161 10.71 -7.81 -7.15
CA ALA A 161 11.44 -6.55 -7.32
C ALA A 161 11.12 -5.88 -8.67
N LYS A 162 11.02 -6.67 -9.74
CA LYS A 162 10.65 -6.18 -11.06
C LYS A 162 9.21 -5.63 -11.09
N ALA A 163 8.25 -6.39 -10.55
CA ALA A 163 6.85 -5.99 -10.49
C ALA A 163 6.67 -4.73 -9.62
N TYR A 164 7.29 -4.71 -8.43
CA TYR A 164 7.29 -3.58 -7.52
C TYR A 164 7.81 -2.31 -8.18
N CYS A 165 9.00 -2.37 -8.82
CA CYS A 165 9.57 -1.21 -9.51
C CYS A 165 8.65 -0.69 -10.61
N THR A 166 8.02 -1.60 -11.35
CA THR A 166 7.11 -1.25 -12.45
C THR A 166 5.85 -0.56 -11.92
N HIS A 167 5.19 -1.14 -10.93
CA HIS A 167 3.99 -0.55 -10.31
C HIS A 167 4.30 0.77 -9.60
N ARG A 168 5.44 0.88 -8.91
CA ARG A 168 5.83 2.11 -8.23
C ARG A 168 6.05 3.26 -9.23
N LYS A 169 6.64 2.98 -10.39
CA LYS A 169 6.76 3.96 -11.48
C LYS A 169 5.39 4.36 -12.03
N SER A 170 4.51 3.39 -12.27
CA SER A 170 3.15 3.67 -12.75
C SER A 170 2.37 4.59 -11.80
N LEU A 171 2.41 4.32 -10.49
CA LEU A 171 1.74 5.15 -9.48
C LEU A 171 2.32 6.56 -9.38
N ARG A 172 3.65 6.71 -9.53
CA ARG A 172 4.28 8.02 -9.58
C ARG A 172 3.82 8.83 -10.79
N ASN A 173 3.76 8.18 -11.95
CA ASN A 173 3.33 8.83 -13.20
C ASN A 173 1.84 9.20 -13.17
N ALA A 174 0.99 8.36 -12.56
CA ALA A 174 -0.43 8.65 -12.38
C ALA A 174 -0.69 9.82 -11.40
N THR A 175 0.19 9.98 -10.41
CA THR A 175 0.04 11.03 -9.38
C THR A 175 0.70 12.36 -9.77
N GLN A 176 1.55 12.40 -10.82
CA GLN A 176 2.06 13.65 -11.35
C GLN A 176 1.00 14.31 -12.24
N PRO A 177 0.38 15.44 -11.84
CA PRO A 177 -0.39 16.23 -12.78
C PRO A 177 0.55 16.69 -13.88
N CYS A 178 0.12 16.57 -15.14
CA CYS A 178 0.75 17.21 -16.28
C CYS A 178 0.80 18.73 -16.04
N CYS A 179 1.81 19.23 -15.33
CA CYS A 179 2.20 20.63 -15.41
C CYS A 179 2.98 20.77 -16.72
N PRO A 180 2.43 21.42 -17.77
CA PRO A 180 3.25 21.79 -18.90
C PRO A 180 4.32 22.77 -18.38
N LEU A 181 5.59 22.38 -18.50
CA LEU A 181 6.69 23.30 -18.34
C LEU A 181 6.46 24.48 -19.31
N PRO A 182 6.49 25.74 -18.86
CA PRO A 182 6.39 26.87 -19.75
C PRO A 182 7.58 26.80 -20.72
N LYS A 183 7.27 26.74 -22.02
CA LYS A 183 8.28 26.84 -23.07
C LYS A 183 9.03 28.15 -22.85
N ALA A 184 10.33 28.06 -22.57
CA ALA A 184 11.22 29.21 -22.57
C ALA A 184 11.07 29.93 -23.93
N GLN A 185 10.49 31.13 -23.90
CA GLN A 185 10.49 32.01 -25.06
C GLN A 185 11.93 32.43 -25.31
N THR A 186 12.56 31.83 -26.32
CA THR A 186 13.79 32.36 -26.90
C THR A 186 13.45 33.66 -27.60
N ASN A 187 13.64 34.79 -26.91
CA ASN A 187 13.72 36.09 -27.56
C ASN A 187 14.96 36.08 -28.47
N LYS A 188 14.71 36.00 -29.78
CA LYS A 188 15.68 36.44 -30.78
C LYS A 188 15.61 37.96 -30.80
N GLU A 189 16.49 38.61 -30.04
CA GLU A 189 16.88 39.98 -30.35
C GLU A 189 17.57 39.95 -31.71
N LYS A 190 16.91 40.55 -32.70
CA LYS A 190 17.55 41.00 -33.93
C LYS A 190 18.16 42.35 -33.62
N THR A 191 19.48 42.43 -33.74
CA THR A 191 20.18 43.65 -34.13
C THR A 191 21.17 43.28 -35.22
#